data_AF-A0A538GDP9-F1
#
_entry.id   AF-A0A538GDP9-F1
#
_cell.length_a   1.000
_cell.length_b   1.000
_cell.length_c   1.000
_cell.angle_alpha   90.00
_cell.angle_beta   90.00
_cell.angle_gamma   90.00
#
_symmetry.space_group_name_H-M   'P 1'
#
loop_
_entity.id
_entity.type
_entity.pdbx_description
1 polymer ?
#
loop_
_entity_poly.entity_id
_entity_poly.type
_entity_poly.pdbx_seq_one_letter_code
_entity_poly.pdbx_strand_id
1 'polypeptide(L)'
;MRRIWGGRALAVSAAAFIAGLGLLAAAATARESRSNASAAGKTLTVGLAEDPDALDPTLARTFVGRMVFLSMCEKLYDINRNL
;
A
#
# COMPACT_ATOMS: atom_id res chain seq x y z
N MET A 1 -22.09 47.65 -38.65
CA MET A 1 -22.26 46.92 -37.37
C MET A 1 -21.41 45.62 -37.25
N ARG A 2 -20.09 45.59 -37.56
CA ARG A 2 -19.27 44.34 -37.48
C ARG A 2 -18.09 44.38 -36.47
N ARG A 3 -17.97 45.41 -35.63
CA ARG A 3 -16.80 45.61 -34.74
C ARG A 3 -17.00 45.25 -33.25
N ILE A 4 -18.19 44.82 -32.81
CA ILE A 4 -18.52 44.58 -31.39
C ILE A 4 -18.41 43.12 -30.94
N TRP A 5 -18.19 42.16 -31.84
CA TRP A 5 -18.20 40.72 -31.50
C TRP A 5 -16.81 40.10 -31.25
N GLY A 6 -15.71 40.79 -31.62
CA GLY A 6 -14.36 40.22 -31.53
C GLY A 6 -13.74 40.19 -30.13
N GLY A 7 -14.15 41.10 -29.23
CA GLY A 7 -13.53 41.22 -27.89
C GLY A 7 -14.00 40.19 -26.87
N ARG A 8 -15.22 39.64 -27.01
CA ARG A 8 -15.79 38.69 -26.05
C ARG A 8 -15.28 37.26 -26.25
N ALA A 9 -14.88 36.89 -27.47
CA ALA A 9 -14.36 35.55 -27.77
C ALA A 9 -12.97 35.31 -27.16
N LEU A 10 -12.09 36.31 -27.17
CA LEU A 10 -10.75 36.24 -26.58
C LEU A 10 -10.78 36.11 -25.05
N ALA A 11 -11.76 36.73 -24.38
CA ALA A 11 -11.93 36.63 -22.93
C ALA A 11 -12.45 35.24 -22.48
N VAL A 12 -13.25 34.58 -23.32
CA VAL A 12 -13.81 33.25 -23.01
C VAL A 12 -12.74 32.15 -23.09
N SER A 13 -11.78 32.24 -24.02
CA SER A 13 -10.66 31.31 -24.08
C SER A 13 -9.71 31.43 -22.87
N ALA A 14 -9.44 32.64 -22.37
CA ALA A 14 -8.56 32.83 -21.21
C ALA A 14 -9.16 32.26 -19.90
N ALA A 15 -10.47 32.40 -19.70
CA ALA A 15 -11.16 31.85 -18.53
C ALA A 15 -11.22 30.30 -18.55
N ALA A 16 -11.31 29.69 -19.73
CA ALA A 16 -11.31 28.23 -19.89
C ALA A 16 -9.95 27.60 -19.55
N PHE A 17 -8.84 28.27 -19.87
CA PHE A 17 -7.49 27.79 -19.53
C PHE A 17 -7.20 27.85 -18.02
N ILE A 18 -7.68 28.87 -17.31
CA ILE A 18 -7.48 29.01 -15.85
C ILE A 18 -8.30 27.95 -15.08
N ALA A 19 -9.52 27.66 -15.54
CA ALA A 19 -10.35 26.59 -14.97
C ALA A 19 -9.81 25.18 -15.28
N GLY A 20 -9.27 24.97 -16.48
CA GLY A 20 -8.66 23.68 -16.87
C GLY A 20 -7.36 23.38 -16.12
N LEU A 21 -6.51 24.39 -15.89
CA LEU A 21 -5.27 24.24 -15.12
C LEU A 21 -5.55 23.98 -13.63
N GLY A 22 -6.59 24.62 -13.07
CA GLY A 22 -7.04 24.36 -11.70
C GLY A 22 -7.57 22.95 -11.49
N LEU A 23 -8.25 22.37 -12.48
CA LEU A 23 -8.76 21.00 -12.42
C LEU A 23 -7.65 19.95 -12.56
N LEU A 24 -6.59 20.24 -13.34
CA LEU A 24 -5.42 19.34 -13.48
C LEU A 24 -4.49 19.38 -12.25
N ALA A 25 -4.42 20.51 -11.55
CA ALA A 25 -3.69 20.62 -10.28
C ALA A 25 -4.39 19.89 -9.12
N ALA A 26 -5.73 19.79 -9.15
CA ALA A 26 -6.50 19.05 -8.15
C ALA A 26 -6.39 17.52 -8.30
N ALA A 27 -6.09 17.01 -9.49
CA ALA A 27 -5.89 15.57 -9.72
C ALA A 27 -4.51 15.05 -9.25
N ALA A 28 -3.51 15.93 -9.08
CA ALA A 28 -2.16 15.56 -8.67
C ALA A 28 -1.98 15.47 -7.14
N THR A 29 -2.93 15.97 -6.35
CA THR A 29 -2.84 15.99 -4.87
C THR A 29 -3.62 14.86 -4.20
N ALA A 30 -4.35 14.04 -4.94
CA ALA A 30 -4.99 12.83 -4.42
C ALA A 30 -3.98 11.67 -4.32
N ARG A 31 -2.87 11.90 -3.61
CA ARG A 31 -2.00 10.80 -3.17
C ARG A 31 -2.63 10.26 -1.89
N GLU A 32 -3.49 9.26 -2.05
CA GLU A 32 -4.10 8.54 -0.94
C GLU A 32 -2.99 7.90 -0.10
N SER A 33 -2.75 8.48 1.08
CA SER A 33 -2.03 7.80 2.15
C SER A 33 -2.86 6.57 2.50
N ARG A 34 -2.43 5.41 1.98
CA ARG A 34 -2.96 4.12 2.42
C ARG A 34 -2.59 4.00 3.88
N SER A 35 -3.53 4.34 4.76
CA SER A 35 -3.36 4.08 6.18
C SER A 35 -3.25 2.56 6.30
N ASN A 36 -2.04 2.08 6.60
CA ASN A 36 -1.91 0.77 7.22
C ASN A 36 -2.57 0.92 8.58
N ALA A 37 -3.90 0.78 8.63
CA ALA A 37 -4.62 0.57 9.86
C ALA A 37 -4.02 -0.71 10.45
N SER A 38 -3.05 -0.53 11.35
CA SER A 38 -2.41 -1.62 12.05
C SER A 38 -3.54 -2.42 12.65
N ALA A 39 -3.65 -3.66 12.18
CA ALA A 39 -4.58 -4.67 12.63
C ALA A 39 -4.16 -5.12 14.05
N ALA A 40 -4.02 -4.18 14.98
CA ALA A 40 -3.57 -4.42 16.33
C ALA A 40 -4.52 -5.42 17.00
N GLY A 41 -3.98 -6.56 17.42
CA GLY A 41 -4.73 -7.58 18.16
C GLY A 41 -5.68 -8.45 17.33
N LYS A 42 -5.49 -8.58 16.02
CA LYS A 42 -6.27 -9.53 15.20
C LYS A 42 -5.69 -10.94 15.25
N THR A 43 -6.54 -11.92 15.55
CA THR A 43 -6.19 -13.34 15.47
C THR A 43 -6.08 -13.77 14.02
N LEU A 44 -4.89 -14.21 13.60
CA LEU A 44 -4.63 -14.82 12.31
C LEU A 44 -4.63 -16.35 12.46
N THR A 45 -5.48 -17.05 11.72
CA THR A 45 -5.48 -18.52 11.67
C THR A 45 -4.71 -18.99 10.44
N VAL A 46 -3.69 -19.81 10.64
CA VAL A 46 -2.84 -20.37 9.58
C VAL A 46 -2.99 -21.88 9.62
N GLY A 47 -3.34 -22.49 8.48
CA GLY A 47 -3.40 -23.94 8.33
C GLY A 47 -2.01 -24.54 8.11
N LEU A 48 -1.72 -25.64 8.80
CA LEU A 48 -0.48 -26.40 8.67
C LEU A 48 -0.73 -27.61 7.78
N ALA A 49 0.29 -28.04 7.03
CA ALA A 49 0.19 -29.20 6.14
C ALA A 49 0.24 -30.54 6.88
N GLU A 50 0.90 -30.58 8.03
CA GLU A 50 1.14 -31.76 8.87
C GLU A 50 1.35 -31.31 10.33
N ASP A 51 1.41 -32.26 11.27
CA ASP A 51 1.64 -31.95 12.68
C ASP A 51 3.10 -31.50 12.93
N PRO A 52 3.33 -30.52 13.83
CA PRO A 52 4.68 -30.13 14.20
C PRO A 52 5.38 -31.23 15.03
N ASP A 53 6.71 -31.27 14.91
CA ASP A 53 7.60 -32.15 15.67
C ASP A 53 7.78 -31.63 17.12
N ALA A 54 8.77 -32.14 17.86
CA ALA A 54 9.16 -31.62 19.16
C ALA A 54 9.38 -30.09 19.13
N LEU A 55 8.74 -29.35 20.05
CA LEU A 55 8.82 -27.88 20.16
C LEU A 55 10.12 -27.38 20.84
N ASP A 56 11.20 -28.17 20.79
CA ASP A 56 12.54 -27.75 21.22
C ASP A 56 13.37 -27.43 19.97
N PRO A 57 13.87 -26.19 19.80
CA PRO A 57 14.68 -25.81 18.64
C PRO A 57 15.93 -26.67 18.45
N THR A 58 16.40 -27.36 19.50
CA THR A 58 17.57 -28.26 19.43
C THR A 58 17.22 -29.62 18.83
N LEU A 59 15.98 -30.08 19.04
CA LEU A 59 15.52 -31.41 18.64
C LEU A 59 14.69 -31.39 17.35
N ALA A 60 14.06 -30.26 17.03
CA ALA A 60 13.14 -30.14 15.91
C ALA A 60 13.84 -30.23 14.54
N ARG A 61 13.27 -31.03 13.63
CA ARG A 61 13.87 -31.24 12.30
C ARG A 61 12.94 -30.95 11.12
N THR A 62 11.63 -30.82 11.36
CA THR A 62 10.62 -30.67 10.32
C THR A 62 10.46 -29.22 9.84
N PHE A 63 9.91 -29.05 8.64
CA PHE A 63 9.64 -27.74 8.05
C PHE A 63 8.49 -27.03 8.76
N VAL A 64 7.41 -27.75 9.09
CA VAL A 64 6.27 -27.18 9.79
C VAL A 64 6.62 -26.77 11.21
N GLY A 65 7.48 -27.53 11.92
CA GLY A 65 8.01 -27.09 13.22
C GLY A 65 8.71 -25.73 13.15
N ARG A 66 9.47 -25.46 12.08
CA ARG A 66 10.10 -24.14 11.87
C ARG A 66 9.09 -23.01 11.69
N MET A 67 7.92 -23.25 11.09
CA MET A 67 6.88 -22.22 10.96
C MET A 67 6.28 -21.85 12.32
N VAL A 68 6.09 -22.82 13.19
CA VAL A 68 5.60 -22.58 14.56
C VAL A 68 6.65 -21.81 15.37
N PHE A 69 7.94 -22.12 15.22
CA PHE A 69 8.98 -21.35 15.90
C PHE A 69 9.04 -19.89 15.45
N LEU A 70 8.67 -19.54 14.21
CA LEU A 70 8.60 -18.14 13.78
C LEU A 70 7.57 -17.32 14.58
N SER A 71 6.59 -17.96 15.22
CA SER A 71 5.59 -17.26 16.06
C SER A 71 5.91 -17.29 17.55
N MET A 72 6.79 -18.20 18.01
CA MET A 72 7.11 -18.40 19.42
C MET A 72 8.55 -18.02 19.80
N CYS A 73 9.47 -17.98 18.84
CA CYS A 73 10.90 -17.79 19.05
C CYS A 73 11.49 -16.81 18.03
N GLU A 74 12.53 -16.07 18.43
CA GLU A 74 13.28 -15.19 17.53
C GLU A 74 14.65 -15.81 17.24
N LYS A 75 15.04 -15.88 15.97
CA LYS A 75 16.37 -16.33 15.56
C LYS A 75 17.30 -15.13 15.45
N LEU A 76 18.60 -15.34 15.66
CA LEU A 76 19.60 -14.27 15.51
C LEU A 76 19.71 -13.77 14.06
N TYR A 77 19.46 -14.64 13.08
CA TYR A 77 19.51 -14.31 11.66
C TYR A 77 18.41 -15.08 10.91
N ASP A 78 17.76 -14.45 9.95
CA ASP A 78 16.81 -15.08 9.03
C ASP A 78 16.91 -14.47 7.62
N ILE A 79 16.34 -15.16 6.64
CA ILE A 79 16.28 -14.72 5.25
C ILE A 79 15.26 -13.59 5.09
N ASN A 80 15.63 -12.58 4.30
CA ASN A 80 14.78 -11.42 4.00
C ASN A 80 14.47 -11.36 2.49
N ARG A 81 13.56 -10.47 2.10
CA ARG A 81 13.02 -10.39 0.71
C ARG A 81 14.02 -9.89 -0.34
N ASN A 82 15.15 -9.38 0.10
CA ASN A 82 16.08 -8.53 -0.65
C ASN A 82 17.50 -9.11 -0.64
N LEU A 83 17.60 -10.43 -0.50
CA LEU A 83 18.81 -11.19 -0.74
C LEU A 83 18.98 -11.47 -2.24
#